data_AF-A0A7V5P8I0-F1
#
_entry.id   AF-A0A7V5P8I0-F1
#
_cell.length_a   1.000
_cell.length_b   1.000
_cell.length_c   1.000
_cell.angle_alpha   90.00
_cell.angle_beta   90.00
_cell.angle_gamma   90.00
#
_symmetry.space_group_name_H-M   'P 1'
#
loop_
_entity.id
_entity.type
_entity.pdbx_description
1 polymer ?
#
loop_
_entity_poly.entity_id
_entity_poly.type
_entity_poly.pdbx_seq_one_letter_code
_entity_poly.pdbx_strand_id
1 'polypeptide(L)' 'MKLSIVLSTQAARFEAVAFKGDFEANVARIAAMGYQGVELAIRDPRLVDQKALEAVLQSHGLAVPAIGTGQAWGEEGLS' A
#
# COMPACT_ATOMS: atom_id res chain seq x y z
N MET A 1 8.40 11.52 17.56
CA MET A 1 7.46 11.66 16.42
C MET A 1 7.74 10.52 15.45
N LYS A 2 6.72 9.89 14.84
CA LYS A 2 6.90 8.80 13.84
C LYS A 2 6.59 9.35 12.45
N LEU A 3 7.39 9.00 11.45
CA LEU A 3 7.24 9.43 10.06
C LEU A 3 6.68 8.31 9.19
N SER A 4 5.79 8.67 8.27
CA SER A 4 5.19 7.77 7.28
C SER A 4 5.22 8.37 5.88
N ILE A 5 5.21 7.52 4.87
CA ILE A 5 5.15 7.91 3.46
C ILE A 5 3.99 7.21 2.75
N VAL A 6 3.36 7.90 1.79
CA VAL A 6 2.31 7.30 0.96
C VAL A 6 2.94 6.32 -0.02
N LEU A 7 2.54 5.06 0.07
CA LEU A 7 2.93 4.03 -0.89
C LEU A 7 1.72 3.74 -1.77
N SER A 8 1.71 4.31 -2.98
CA SER A 8 0.72 3.90 -3.98
C SER A 8 1.04 2.48 -4.43
N THR A 9 0.08 1.58 -4.26
CA THR A 9 0.21 0.20 -4.71
C THR A 9 -0.27 0.01 -6.15
N GLN A 10 -0.67 1.10 -6.84
CA GLN A 10 -1.39 1.11 -8.11
C GLN A 10 -0.90 2.24 -9.04
N ALA A 11 -0.52 1.90 -10.29
CA ALA A 11 -0.56 2.89 -11.38
C ALA A 11 -2.03 3.13 -11.75
N ALA A 12 -2.39 4.32 -12.23
CA ALA A 12 -3.76 4.80 -12.52
C ALA A 12 -4.57 3.99 -13.58
N ARG A 13 -4.16 2.75 -13.86
CA ARG A 13 -4.93 1.66 -14.47
C ARG A 13 -4.39 0.37 -13.86
N PHE A 14 -5.10 -0.21 -12.91
CA PHE A 14 -4.59 -1.29 -12.06
C PHE A 14 -5.10 -2.67 -12.45
N GLU A 15 -4.18 -3.54 -12.85
CA GLU A 15 -4.36 -5.00 -12.79
C GLU A 15 -4.05 -5.49 -11.37
N ALA A 16 -5.08 -6.00 -10.70
CA ALA A 16 -5.08 -6.36 -9.29
C ALA A 16 -4.28 -7.63 -8.91
N VAL A 17 -3.22 -7.98 -9.65
CA VAL A 17 -2.52 -9.27 -9.51
C VAL A 17 -1.00 -9.12 -9.29
N ALA A 18 -0.42 -7.93 -9.36
CA ALA A 18 1.03 -7.75 -9.29
C ALA A 18 1.56 -7.32 -7.89
N PHE A 19 1.12 -7.96 -6.80
CA PHE A 19 1.71 -7.72 -5.47
C PHE A 19 2.99 -8.53 -5.19
N LYS A 20 3.41 -9.43 -6.08
CA LYS A 20 4.65 -10.21 -5.90
C LYS A 20 5.82 -9.57 -6.64
N GLY A 21 6.75 -8.98 -5.87
CA GLY A 21 8.01 -8.41 -6.35
C GLY A 21 8.14 -6.92 -5.99
N ASP A 22 7.36 -6.07 -6.67
CA ASP A 22 7.53 -4.61 -6.53
C ASP A 22 7.06 -4.07 -5.18
N PHE A 23 6.01 -4.65 -4.59
CA PHE A 23 5.49 -4.17 -3.31
C PHE A 23 6.49 -4.39 -2.17
N GLU A 24 6.95 -5.63 -1.97
CA GLU A 24 7.92 -5.97 -0.93
C GLU A 24 9.22 -5.19 -1.10
N ALA A 25 9.72 -5.04 -2.33
CA ALA A 25 10.90 -4.23 -2.62
C ALA A 25 10.71 -2.74 -2.23
N ASN A 26 9.52 -2.19 -2.45
CA ASN A 26 9.19 -0.82 -2.04
C ASN A 26 9.06 -0.69 -0.52
N VAL A 27 8.41 -1.64 0.17
CA VAL A 27 8.34 -1.69 1.63
C VAL A 27 9.74 -1.78 2.23
N ALA A 28 10.61 -2.64 1.69
CA ALA A 28 12.00 -2.76 2.11
C ALA A 28 12.77 -1.45 1.94
N ARG A 29 12.61 -0.77 0.79
CA ARG A 29 13.24 0.53 0.53
C ARG A 29 12.74 1.59 1.51
N ILE A 30 11.45 1.64 1.81
CA ILE A 30 10.86 2.59 2.76
C ILE A 30 11.37 2.36 4.17
N ALA A 31 11.45 1.10 4.62
CA ALA A 31 12.06 0.75 5.89
C ALA A 31 13.54 1.17 5.94
N ALA A 32 14.30 0.92 4.87
CA ALA A 32 15.71 1.32 4.76
C ALA A 32 15.93 2.85 4.79
N MET A 33 14.93 3.64 4.37
CA MET A 33 14.94 5.10 4.49
C MET A 33 14.64 5.59 5.92
N GLY A 34 14.30 4.70 6.85
CA GLY A 34 14.05 5.04 8.25
C GLY A 34 12.64 5.57 8.51
N TYR A 35 11.65 5.24 7.67
CA TYR A 35 10.24 5.47 7.97
C TYR A 35 9.69 4.41 8.94
N GLN A 36 8.62 4.74 9.66
CA GLN A 36 7.95 3.84 10.62
C GLN A 36 6.58 3.36 10.11
N GLY A 37 6.12 3.85 8.97
CA GLY A 37 4.88 3.39 8.38
C GLY A 37 4.65 3.80 6.94
N VAL A 38 3.66 3.16 6.34
CA VAL A 38 3.19 3.42 4.98
C VAL A 38 1.69 3.67 4.97
N GLU A 39 1.27 4.74 4.31
CA GLU A 39 -0.14 4.91 3.96
C GLU A 39 -0.43 4.11 2.69
N LEU A 40 -1.50 3.32 2.70
CA LEU A 40 -1.90 2.47 1.58
C LEU A 40 -3.04 3.12 0.80
N ALA A 41 -2.90 3.27 -0.50
CA ALA A 41 -4.03 3.58 -1.38
C ALA A 41 -4.74 2.28 -1.81
N ILE A 42 -6.01 2.11 -1.47
CA ILE A 42 -6.81 0.91 -1.75
C ILE A 42 -8.13 1.34 -2.41
N ARG A 43 -8.31 0.98 -3.69
CA ARG A 43 -9.60 1.15 -4.41
C ARG A 43 -10.64 0.14 -3.96
N ASP A 44 -10.34 -1.16 -4.09
CA ASP A 44 -11.23 -2.25 -3.75
C ASP A 44 -10.56 -3.21 -2.76
N PRO A 45 -10.97 -3.23 -1.48
CA PRO A 45 -10.34 -4.06 -0.46
C PRO A 45 -10.52 -5.57 -0.71
N ARG A 46 -11.47 -5.98 -1.55
CA ARG A 46 -11.70 -7.40 -1.90
C ARG A 46 -10.60 -7.98 -2.77
N LEU A 47 -9.84 -7.12 -3.44
CA LEU A 47 -8.74 -7.52 -4.33
C LEU A 47 -7.40 -7.59 -3.60
N VAL A 48 -7.36 -7.30 -2.30
CA VAL A 48 -6.15 -7.30 -1.48
C VAL A 48 -6.01 -8.62 -0.74
N ASP A 49 -4.89 -9.31 -0.93
CA ASP A 49 -4.48 -10.40 -0.03
C ASP A 49 -3.95 -9.79 1.28
N GLN A 50 -4.86 -9.63 2.24
CA GLN A 50 -4.57 -9.01 3.53
C GLN A 50 -3.47 -9.75 4.29
N LYS A 51 -3.43 -11.08 4.22
CA LYS A 51 -2.43 -11.89 4.95
C LYS A 51 -1.04 -11.69 4.37
N ALA A 52 -0.91 -11.69 3.04
CA ALA A 52 0.36 -11.44 2.39
C ALA A 52 0.85 -10.00 2.65
N LEU A 53 -0.06 -9.03 2.58
CA LEU A 53 0.22 -7.63 2.89
C LEU A 53 0.72 -7.45 4.33
N GLU A 54 0.01 -8.01 5.30
CA GLU A 54 0.40 -7.96 6.72
C GLU A 54 1.76 -8.60 6.95
N ALA A 55 2.02 -9.76 6.34
CA ALA A 55 3.28 -10.47 6.49
C ALA A 55 4.48 -9.61 6.02
N VAL A 56 4.37 -8.96 4.86
CA VAL A 56 5.43 -8.10 4.30
C VAL A 56 5.65 -6.84 5.15
N LEU A 57 4.58 -6.21 5.64
CA LEU A 57 4.69 -5.02 6.48
C LEU A 57 5.33 -5.35 7.83
N GLN A 58 4.93 -6.47 8.44
CA GLN A 58 5.48 -6.95 9.71
C GLN A 58 6.95 -7.34 9.58
N SER A 59 7.35 -8.02 8.49
CA SER A 59 8.76 -8.39 8.26
C SER A 59 9.69 -7.18 8.10
N HIS A 60 9.14 -6.00 7.83
CA HIS A 60 9.90 -4.74 7.69
C HIS A 60 9.59 -3.71 8.78
N GLY A 61 8.81 -4.08 9.80
CA GLY A 61 8.51 -3.23 10.96
C GLY A 61 7.74 -1.94 10.62
N LEU A 62 7.01 -1.92 9.50
CA LEU A 62 6.24 -0.75 9.07
C LEU A 62 4.79 -0.86 9.51
N ALA A 63 4.27 0.19 10.15
CA ALA A 63 2.86 0.33 10.47
C ALA A 63 2.04 0.87 9.29
N VAL A 64 0.72 0.72 9.33
CA VAL A 64 -0.21 1.36 8.40
C VAL A 64 -1.04 2.41 9.13
N PRO A 65 -0.61 3.68 9.19
CA PRO A 65 -1.33 4.72 9.93
C PRO A 65 -2.59 5.22 9.21
N ALA A 66 -2.70 4.99 7.90
CA ALA A 66 -3.83 5.46 7.09
C ALA A 66 -4.06 4.57 5.86
N ILE A 67 -5.30 4.58 5.38
CA ILE A 67 -5.72 3.97 4.11
C ILE A 67 -6.46 5.03 3.30
N GLY A 68 -5.96 5.35 2.11
CA GLY A 68 -6.60 6.25 1.15
C GLY A 68 -7.55 5.49 0.22
N THR A 69 -8.79 5.95 0.09
CA THR A 69 -9.83 5.31 -0.75
C THR A 69 -10.24 6.16 -1.97
N GLY A 70 -9.54 7.28 -2.21
CA GLY A 70 -9.90 8.25 -3.27
C GLY A 70 -9.88 7.68 -4.69
N GLN A 71 -9.20 6.56 -4.94
CA GLN A 71 -9.25 5.88 -6.23
C GLN A 71 -10.65 5.35 -6.56
N ALA A 72 -11.42 4.92 -5.56
CA ALA A 72 -12.80 4.47 -5.77
C ALA A 72 -13.67 5.62 -6.28
N TRP A 73 -13.42 6.86 -5.84
CA TRP A 73 -14.17 8.02 -6.31
C TRP A 73 -13.99 8.27 -7.81
N GLY A 74 -12.74 8.30 -8.29
CA GLY A 74 -12.42 8.60 -9.68
C GLY A 74 -12.59 7.42 -10.65
N GLU A 75 -12.21 6.21 -10.24
CA GLU A 75 -12.21 5.04 -11.14
C GLU A 75 -13.58 4.35 -11.22
N GLU A 76 -14.44 4.48 -10.20
CA GLU A 76 -15.79 3.89 -10.20
C GLU A 76 -16.89 4.88 -10.67
N GLY A 77 -16.51 6.08 -11.10
CA GLY A 77 -17.45 7.08 -11.62
C GLY A 77 -18.45 7.58 -10.57
N LEU A 78 -18.01 7.74 -9.32
CA LEU A 78 -18.84 8.30 -8.24
C LEU A 78 -18.95 9.85 -8.31
N SER A 79 -18.41 10.46 -9.37
CA SER A 79 -18.46 11.89 -9.71
C SER A 79 -18.66 12.14 -11.20
#